data_AF-A0A559JFI4-F1
#
_entry.id   AF-A0A559JFI4-F1
#
_cell.length_a   1.000
_cell.length_b   1.000
_cell.length_c   1.000
_cell.angle_alpha   90.00
_cell.angle_beta   90.00
_cell.angle_gamma   90.00
#
_symmetry.space_group_name_H-M   'P 1'
#
loop_
_entity.id
_entity.type
_entity.pdbx_description
1 polymer ?
#
loop_
_entity_poly.entity_id
_entity_poly.type
_entity_poly.pdbx_seq_one_letter_code
_entity_poly.pdbx_strand_id
1 'polypeptide(L)'
;MINTRYQQCATSCKSQEVRFEAKEKANEEDVTEAIVDIFHKNRKAYGTRKIKVKLQERGFVVSRRRIGRIMKEHGLVSTYTSDLLLTIH
;
A
#
# COMPACT_ATOMS: atom_id res chain seq x y z
N MET A 1 -43.52 14.83 -10.04
CA MET A 1 -43.15 14.30 -8.71
C MET A 1 -41.85 13.51 -8.81
N ILE A 2 -40.69 14.17 -8.68
CA ILE A 2 -39.50 13.57 -8.07
C ILE A 2 -38.95 14.68 -7.18
N ASN A 3 -38.87 14.37 -5.89
CA ASN A 3 -38.77 15.30 -4.78
C ASN A 3 -37.40 16.01 -4.79
N THR A 4 -37.39 17.33 -4.99
CA THR A 4 -36.21 18.19 -5.08
C THR A 4 -35.37 18.25 -3.79
N ARG A 5 -35.80 17.57 -2.71
CA ARG A 5 -34.97 17.33 -1.51
C ARG A 5 -33.67 16.58 -1.80
N TYR A 6 -33.61 15.77 -2.85
CA TYR A 6 -32.38 15.05 -3.22
C TYR A 6 -31.30 15.96 -3.82
N GLN A 7 -31.67 17.13 -4.34
CA GLN A 7 -30.74 18.01 -5.05
C GLN A 7 -29.98 18.96 -4.11
N GLN A 8 -30.54 19.30 -2.95
CA GLN A 8 -29.90 20.24 -2.02
C GLN A 8 -28.83 19.58 -1.11
N CYS A 9 -28.77 18.25 -1.05
CA CYS A 9 -27.77 17.53 -0.24
C CYS A 9 -26.41 17.38 -0.96
N ALA A 10 -26.40 17.38 -2.31
CA ALA A 10 -25.20 17.10 -3.11
C ALA A 10 -24.23 18.30 -3.25
N THR A 11 -24.65 19.51 -2.87
CA THR A 11 -23.85 20.74 -3.09
C THR A 11 -22.91 21.07 -1.92
N SER A 12 -22.96 20.32 -0.82
CA SER A 12 -22.04 20.45 0.32
C SER A 12 -20.71 19.67 0.16
N CYS A 13 -20.66 18.67 -0.73
CA CYS A 13 -19.64 17.61 -0.72
C CYS A 13 -18.33 17.93 -1.49
N LYS A 14 -18.35 18.83 -2.49
CA LYS A 14 -17.22 19.00 -3.43
C LYS A 14 -15.93 19.58 -2.82
N SER A 15 -16.03 20.33 -1.73
CA SER A 15 -14.87 20.89 -1.02
C SER A 15 -14.24 19.90 -0.04
N GLN A 16 -14.92 18.79 0.30
CA GLN A 16 -14.38 17.73 1.17
C GLN A 16 -13.56 16.69 0.38
N GLU A 17 -13.91 16.42 -0.88
CA GLU A 17 -13.25 15.40 -1.73
C GLU A 17 -11.76 15.72 -2.02
N VAL A 18 -11.45 16.97 -2.36
CA VAL A 18 -10.07 17.38 -2.75
C VAL A 18 -9.07 17.25 -1.58
N ARG A 19 -9.51 17.53 -0.35
CA ARG A 19 -8.67 17.43 0.85
C ARG A 19 -8.46 15.98 1.29
N PHE A 20 -9.41 15.09 0.97
CA PHE A 20 -9.35 13.68 1.33
C PHE A 20 -8.42 12.92 0.37
N GLU A 21 -8.53 13.14 -0.94
CA GLU A 21 -7.65 12.52 -1.94
C GLU A 21 -6.18 12.90 -1.77
N ALA A 22 -5.88 14.16 -1.43
CA ALA A 22 -4.51 14.60 -1.19
C ALA A 22 -3.88 13.90 0.04
N LYS A 23 -4.68 13.62 1.08
CA LYS A 23 -4.21 12.89 2.27
C LYS A 23 -3.95 11.41 1.99
N GLU A 24 -4.79 10.76 1.18
CA GLU A 24 -4.59 9.35 0.85
C GLU A 24 -3.34 9.11 0.00
N LYS A 25 -3.06 10.02 -0.96
CA LYS A 25 -1.84 9.95 -1.78
C LYS A 25 -0.56 10.09 -0.96
N ALA A 26 -0.49 11.07 -0.07
CA ALA A 26 0.66 11.25 0.82
C ALA A 26 0.89 9.99 1.69
N ASN A 27 -0.18 9.40 2.22
CA ASN A 27 -0.07 8.17 3.03
C ASN A 27 0.37 6.96 2.21
N GLU A 28 0.03 6.91 0.92
CA GLU A 28 0.46 5.87 0.00
C GLU A 28 1.95 5.99 -0.35
N GLU A 29 2.46 7.21 -0.54
CA GLU A 29 3.88 7.49 -0.75
C GLU A 29 4.71 7.10 0.49
N ASP A 30 4.28 7.49 1.69
CA ASP A 30 4.95 7.15 2.96
C ASP A 30 5.07 5.64 3.17
N VAL A 31 3.99 4.89 2.90
CA VAL A 31 3.97 3.44 3.02
C VAL A 31 4.88 2.79 1.99
N THR A 32 4.90 3.32 0.77
CA THR A 32 5.73 2.82 -0.32
C THR A 32 7.21 3.00 -0.01
N GLU A 33 7.62 4.18 0.44
CA GLU A 33 9.01 4.46 0.85
C GLU A 33 9.42 3.53 2.00
N ALA A 34 8.57 3.38 3.02
CA ALA A 34 8.84 2.49 4.14
C ALA A 34 9.03 1.02 3.69
N ILE A 35 8.24 0.54 2.73
CA ILE A 35 8.38 -0.81 2.16
C ILE A 35 9.73 -0.97 1.45
N VAL A 36 10.09 -0.01 0.59
CA VAL A 36 11.35 -0.01 -0.17
C VAL A 36 12.56 0.04 0.78
N ASP A 37 12.50 0.88 1.81
CA ASP A 37 13.53 1.01 2.84
C ASP A 37 13.74 -0.30 3.62
N ILE A 38 12.66 -0.89 4.14
CA ILE A 38 12.71 -2.17 4.87
C ILE A 38 13.28 -3.29 3.97
N PHE A 39 12.87 -3.33 2.71
CA PHE A 39 13.29 -4.34 1.76
C PHE A 39 14.80 -4.27 1.47
N HIS A 40 15.33 -3.07 1.23
CA HIS A 40 16.76 -2.88 0.97
C HIS A 40 17.62 -3.05 2.23
N LYS A 41 17.17 -2.54 3.38
CA LYS A 41 17.86 -2.74 4.68
C LYS A 41 18.00 -4.22 5.02
N ASN A 42 17.07 -5.05 4.58
CA ASN A 42 17.11 -6.49 4.81
C ASN A 42 17.77 -7.30 3.69
N ARG A 43 18.51 -6.67 2.75
CA ARG A 43 19.15 -7.37 1.62
C ARG A 43 18.17 -8.23 0.82
N LYS A 44 16.93 -7.76 0.64
CA LYS A 44 15.88 -8.44 -0.14
C LYS A 44 15.38 -9.77 0.44
N ALA A 45 15.74 -10.12 1.68
CA ALA A 45 15.33 -11.38 2.30
C ALA A 45 13.88 -11.38 2.83
N TYR A 46 13.22 -10.22 2.93
CA TYR A 46 11.85 -10.13 3.42
C TYR A 46 10.82 -10.11 2.29
N GLY A 47 9.87 -11.04 2.36
CA GLY A 47 8.62 -10.99 1.57
C GLY A 47 7.48 -10.29 2.31
N THR A 48 6.31 -10.25 1.70
CA THR A 48 5.10 -9.52 2.18
C THR A 48 4.75 -9.77 3.65
N ARG A 49 4.93 -11.01 4.14
CA ARG A 49 4.63 -11.38 5.53
C ARG A 49 5.54 -10.68 6.54
N LYS A 50 6.86 -10.64 6.28
CA LYS A 50 7.85 -10.03 7.19
C LYS A 50 7.83 -8.51 7.08
N ILE A 51 7.63 -7.98 5.87
CA ILE A 51 7.45 -6.53 5.64
C ILE A 51 6.25 -6.01 6.44
N LYS A 52 5.11 -6.73 6.44
CA LYS A 52 3.93 -6.34 7.23
C LYS A 52 4.25 -6.17 8.72
N VAL A 53 5.03 -7.09 9.31
CA VAL A 53 5.39 -7.02 10.73
C VAL A 53 6.24 -5.78 10.99
N LYS A 54 7.23 -5.51 10.13
CA LYS A 54 8.10 -4.33 10.25
C LYS A 54 7.37 -3.00 10.02
N LEU A 55 6.38 -2.98 9.14
CA LEU A 55 5.49 -1.83 8.98
C LEU A 55 4.64 -1.59 10.23
N GLN A 56 4.11 -2.65 10.84
CA GLN A 56 3.33 -2.54 12.07
C GLN A 56 4.17 -2.05 13.25
N GLU A 57 5.43 -2.50 13.37
CA GLU A 57 6.39 -1.97 14.35
C GLU A 57 6.66 -0.46 14.16
N ARG A 58 6.59 0.04 12.92
CA ARG A 58 6.71 1.47 12.58
C ARG A 58 5.38 2.24 12.67
N GLY A 59 4.30 1.59 13.11
CA GLY A 59 2.97 2.21 13.26
C GLY A 59 2.10 2.18 11.99
N PHE A 60 2.57 1.59 10.89
CA PHE A 60 1.79 1.48 9.65
C PHE A 60 0.86 0.26 9.69
N VAL A 61 -0.44 0.50 9.54
CA VAL A 61 -1.45 -0.56 9.45
C VAL A 61 -1.77 -0.81 7.97
N VAL A 62 -1.12 -1.80 7.38
CA VAL A 62 -1.25 -2.10 5.94
C VAL A 62 -1.59 -3.58 5.71
N SER A 63 -2.46 -3.85 4.74
CA SER A 63 -2.83 -5.22 4.39
C SER A 63 -1.72 -5.93 3.61
N ARG A 64 -1.62 -7.27 3.72
CA ARG A 64 -0.67 -8.06 2.92
C ARG A 64 -0.89 -7.89 1.41
N ARG A 65 -2.16 -7.71 0.98
CA ARG A 65 -2.52 -7.51 -0.43
C ARG A 65 -1.99 -6.18 -0.96
N ARG A 66 -2.13 -5.09 -0.20
CA ARG A 66 -1.60 -3.77 -0.58
C ARG A 66 -0.08 -3.80 -0.68
N ILE A 67 0.61 -4.39 0.31
CA ILE A 67 2.06 -4.59 0.27
C ILE A 67 2.48 -5.38 -0.97
N GLY A 68 1.75 -6.45 -1.32
CA GLY A 68 2.04 -7.24 -2.52
C GLY A 68 1.87 -6.47 -3.83
N ARG A 69 0.88 -5.56 -3.93
CA ARG A 69 0.72 -4.68 -5.09
C ARG A 69 1.89 -3.72 -5.24
N ILE A 70 2.22 -3.01 -4.16
CA ILE A 70 3.36 -2.08 -4.12
C ILE A 70 4.66 -2.83 -4.47
N MET A 71 4.91 -4.00 -3.88
CA MET A 71 6.09 -4.80 -4.23
C MET A 71 6.12 -5.17 -5.72
N LYS A 72 4.98 -5.52 -6.33
CA LYS A 72 4.90 -5.85 -7.76
C LYS A 72 5.13 -4.63 -8.64
N GLU A 73 4.51 -3.50 -8.31
CA GLU A 73 4.63 -2.22 -9.04
C GLU A 73 6.08 -1.69 -9.01
N HIS A 74 6.79 -1.89 -7.89
CA HIS A 74 8.17 -1.46 -7.71
C HIS A 74 9.22 -2.56 -8.01
N GLY A 75 8.82 -3.72 -8.50
CA GLY A 75 9.75 -4.81 -8.86
C GLY A 75 10.52 -5.42 -7.67
N LEU A 76 9.97 -5.35 -6.46
CA LEU A 76 10.59 -5.88 -5.24
C LEU A 76 10.34 -7.39 -5.14
N VAL A 77 11.35 -8.20 -5.47
CA VAL A 77 11.28 -9.67 -5.41
C VAL A 77 12.17 -10.19 -4.28
N SER A 78 11.57 -10.91 -3.32
CA SER A 78 12.35 -11.45 -2.20
C SER A 78 13.19 -12.67 -2.62
N THR A 79 14.38 -12.80 -2.07
CA THR A 79 15.33 -13.88 -2.44
C THR A 79 14.73 -15.28 -2.27
N TYR A 80 13.98 -15.49 -1.17
CA TYR A 80 13.32 -16.77 -0.88
C TYR A 80 12.15 -17.13 -1.81
N THR A 81 11.60 -16.14 -2.53
CA THR A 81 10.57 -16.40 -3.55
C THR A 81 11.15 -16.67 -4.93
N SER A 82 12.41 -16.29 -5.17
CA SER A 82 13.15 -16.60 -6.40
C SER A 82 13.89 -17.94 -6.34
N ASP A 83 14.25 -18.43 -5.14
CA ASP A 83 15.07 -19.66 -4.96
C ASP A 83 14.27 -20.98 -5.00
N LEU A 84 13.02 -21.00 -5.47
CA LEU A 84 12.22 -22.22 -5.64
C LEU A 84 12.44 -22.92 -7.00
N LEU A 85 13.44 -22.52 -7.80
CA LEU A 85 13.75 -23.09 -9.11
C LEU A 85 15.17 -23.66 -9.25
N LEU A 86 15.75 -24.21 -8.17
CA LEU A 86 17.05 -24.92 -8.25
C LEU A 86 17.03 -26.27 -7.50
N THR A 87 15.95 -27.03 -7.67
CA THR A 87 15.94 -28.45 -7.29
C THR A 87 15.33 -29.24 -8.43
N ILE A 88 16.04 -30.28 -8.87
CA ILE A 88 15.81 -31.15 -10.03
C ILE A 88 16.53 -30.65 -11.30
N HIS A 89 17.80 -31.01 -11.41
CA HIS A 89 18.47 -31.22 -12.69
C HIS A 89 19.18 -32.57 -12.65
#